data_AF-A0A0Q9HUX8-F1
#
_entry.id   AF-A0A0Q9HUX8-F1
#
_cell.length_a   1.000
_cell.length_b   1.000
_cell.length_c   1.000
_cell.angle_alpha   90.00
_cell.angle_beta   90.00
_cell.angle_gamma   90.00
#
_symmetry.space_group_name_H-M   'P 1'
#
loop_
_entity.id
_entity.type
_entity.pdbx_description
1 polymer ?
#
loop_
_entity_poly.entity_id
_entity_poly.type
_entity_poly.pdbx_seq_one_letter_code
_entity_poly.pdbx_strand_id
1 'polypeptide(L)'
;MRNSEIWPGGRRASEHSVPRVGNLLAGIALVAALAFAFVPTGAAALDMRKAGTVVTILERLSVESGKTVYFDEEAAAEWFEIDEEASRLIPASGFTRTSWKDAFDQTMAGFIAAIPPVELETMIDEFATRLGEAAKMTTAQKQAAREMLRAHAQALDNVRKRGEQYRDAMLPYVARMKKLSNAK
;
A
#
# COMPACT_ATOMS: atom_id res chain seq x y z
N MET A 1 -59.72 -57.22 -3.05
CA MET A 1 -60.35 -58.08 -2.04
C MET A 1 -59.38 -58.28 -0.88
N ARG A 2 -59.84 -58.04 0.37
CA ARG A 2 -59.22 -58.34 1.70
C ARG A 2 -57.93 -57.54 2.02
N ASN A 3 -57.89 -56.58 2.95
CA ASN A 3 -58.36 -56.47 4.35
C ASN A 3 -57.58 -57.36 5.33
N SER A 4 -56.69 -56.74 6.11
CA SER A 4 -56.22 -57.06 7.49
C SER A 4 -54.86 -56.39 7.69
N GLU A 5 -54.75 -55.29 8.46
CA GLU A 5 -54.46 -55.30 9.90
C GLU A 5 -53.27 -56.21 10.28
N ILE A 6 -52.25 -55.63 10.93
CA ILE A 6 -51.65 -56.05 12.21
C ILE A 6 -50.46 -55.10 12.49
N TRP A 7 -50.66 -54.20 13.46
CA TRP A 7 -49.60 -53.68 14.35
C TRP A 7 -49.71 -54.53 15.63
N PRO A 8 -48.63 -54.87 16.36
CA PRO A 8 -48.17 -53.95 17.42
C PRO A 8 -46.69 -54.03 17.84
N GLY A 9 -46.20 -52.93 18.42
CA GLY A 9 -45.18 -52.93 19.49
C GLY A 9 -43.72 -52.94 19.03
N GLY A 10 -42.82 -52.07 19.49
CA GLY A 10 -42.88 -51.08 20.56
C GLY A 10 -41.45 -50.75 21.03
N ARG A 11 -41.34 -49.63 21.76
CA ARG A 11 -40.18 -49.04 22.46
C ARG A 11 -39.30 -48.11 21.60
N ARG A 12 -38.94 -46.90 22.06
CA ARG A 12 -39.21 -46.18 23.33
C ARG A 12 -38.75 -44.72 23.16
N ALA A 13 -39.39 -43.84 23.93
CA ALA A 13 -38.86 -42.61 24.53
C ALA A 13 -38.48 -41.47 23.55
N SER A 14 -38.80 -40.21 23.78
CA SER A 14 -39.32 -39.49 24.95
C SER A 14 -39.76 -38.10 24.45
N GLU A 15 -40.84 -37.60 25.05
CA GLU A 15 -41.15 -36.20 25.41
C GLU A 15 -40.33 -35.08 24.72
N HIS A 16 -40.93 -34.01 24.20
CA HIS A 16 -41.79 -33.09 24.94
C HIS A 16 -42.73 -32.30 24.02
N SER A 17 -43.98 -32.24 24.48
CA SER A 17 -45.01 -31.21 24.34
C SER A 17 -44.71 -29.96 23.50
N VAL A 18 -45.54 -29.75 22.47
CA VAL A 18 -45.79 -28.43 21.87
C VAL A 18 -46.78 -27.67 22.75
N PRO A 19 -46.53 -26.43 23.19
CA PRO A 19 -47.59 -25.56 23.66
C PRO A 19 -48.37 -24.94 22.49
N ARG A 20 -49.70 -25.02 22.59
CA ARG A 20 -50.66 -24.26 21.81
C ARG A 20 -50.51 -22.76 22.09
N VAL A 21 -50.48 -22.00 21.00
CA VAL A 21 -51.19 -20.73 20.74
C VAL A 21 -51.30 -19.77 21.93
N GLY A 22 -50.37 -18.82 21.97
CA GLY A 22 -50.59 -17.49 22.51
C GLY A 22 -50.20 -16.47 21.44
N ASN A 23 -51.17 -16.05 20.63
CA ASN A 23 -51.02 -14.87 19.79
C ASN A 23 -50.80 -13.67 20.70
N LEU A 24 -49.72 -12.91 20.50
CA LEU A 24 -49.72 -11.44 20.47
C LEU A 24 -48.27 -10.92 20.44
N LEU A 25 -48.03 -10.02 19.49
CA LEU A 25 -46.89 -9.08 19.40
C LEU A 25 -45.55 -9.63 18.87
N ALA A 26 -45.29 -9.36 17.59
CA ALA A 26 -44.04 -8.84 17.03
C ALA A 26 -44.20 -8.92 15.52
N GLY A 27 -44.56 -7.82 14.84
CA GLY A 27 -43.59 -6.78 14.57
C GLY A 27 -42.81 -7.22 13.33
N ILE A 28 -43.29 -6.77 12.17
CA ILE A 28 -42.70 -7.01 10.85
C ILE A 28 -41.18 -6.88 10.91
N ALA A 29 -40.51 -7.89 10.37
CA ALA A 29 -39.08 -7.92 10.15
C ALA A 29 -38.60 -6.65 9.44
N LEU A 30 -37.83 -5.83 10.13
CA LEU A 30 -36.92 -4.87 9.52
C LEU A 30 -35.52 -5.29 9.93
N VAL A 31 -34.91 -6.15 9.11
CA VAL A 31 -33.46 -6.30 9.11
C VAL A 31 -32.93 -4.91 8.76
N ALA A 32 -32.46 -4.18 9.78
CA ALA A 32 -31.73 -2.95 9.59
C ALA A 32 -30.49 -3.32 8.77
N ALA A 33 -30.58 -3.05 7.46
CA ALA A 33 -29.42 -3.03 6.59
C ALA A 33 -28.40 -2.10 7.25
N LEU A 34 -27.33 -2.67 7.79
CA LEU A 34 -26.07 -1.94 7.91
C LEU A 34 -25.66 -1.60 6.48
N ALA A 35 -26.22 -0.51 5.95
CA ALA A 35 -25.55 0.27 4.96
C ALA A 35 -24.33 0.87 5.68
N PHE A 36 -23.27 0.06 5.79
CA PHE A 36 -21.94 0.64 5.74
C PHE A 36 -21.95 1.42 4.44
N ALA A 37 -22.10 2.74 4.56
CA ALA A 37 -21.59 3.64 3.56
C ALA A 37 -20.09 3.32 3.50
N PHE A 38 -19.73 2.35 2.66
CA PHE A 38 -18.45 2.35 2.00
C PHE A 38 -18.46 3.67 1.23
N VAL A 39 -18.05 4.75 1.90
CA VAL A 39 -17.49 5.88 1.20
C VAL A 39 -16.28 5.26 0.53
N PRO A 40 -16.24 5.12 -0.81
CA PRO A 40 -14.95 4.90 -1.42
C PRO A 40 -14.12 6.09 -0.95
N THR A 41 -13.19 5.84 -0.03
CA THR A 41 -12.02 6.70 0.11
C THR A 41 -11.31 6.55 -1.22
N GLY A 42 -11.83 7.25 -2.24
CA GLY A 42 -11.13 7.40 -3.50
C GLY A 42 -9.76 7.87 -3.10
N ALA A 43 -8.73 7.13 -3.50
CA ALA A 43 -7.34 7.50 -3.30
C ALA A 43 -7.24 8.97 -3.72
N ALA A 44 -7.17 9.86 -2.74
CA ALA A 44 -7.36 11.27 -3.00
C ALA A 44 -6.15 11.69 -3.81
N ALA A 45 -6.35 11.93 -5.11
CA ALA A 45 -5.29 12.11 -6.08
C ALA A 45 -4.23 13.09 -5.55
N LEU A 46 -2.96 12.75 -5.75
CA LEU A 46 -1.84 13.58 -5.33
C LEU A 46 -1.99 14.98 -5.89
N ASP A 47 -2.14 15.95 -5.00
CA ASP A 47 -2.00 17.36 -5.34
C ASP A 47 -0.60 17.85 -4.95
N MET A 48 -0.20 19.00 -5.48
CA MET A 48 1.11 19.60 -5.23
C MET A 48 1.39 19.80 -3.73
N ARG A 49 0.37 20.14 -2.93
CA ARG A 49 0.55 20.35 -1.48
C ARG A 49 0.89 19.04 -0.79
N LYS A 50 0.15 17.96 -1.08
CA LYS A 50 0.43 16.63 -0.52
C LYS A 50 1.80 16.11 -0.92
N ALA A 51 2.17 16.24 -2.20
CA ALA A 51 3.52 15.92 -2.68
C ALA A 51 4.59 16.70 -1.89
N GLY A 52 4.41 18.01 -1.73
CA GLY A 52 5.32 18.85 -0.96
C GLY A 52 5.44 18.43 0.51
N THR A 53 4.33 18.04 1.14
CA THR A 53 4.32 17.52 2.51
C THR A 53 5.10 16.22 2.61
N VAL A 54 4.85 15.24 1.73
CA VAL A 54 5.57 13.96 1.70
C VAL A 54 7.07 14.20 1.55
N VAL A 55 7.49 15.02 0.58
CA VAL A 55 8.92 15.33 0.36
C VAL A 55 9.54 15.98 1.59
N THR A 56 8.84 16.90 2.25
CA THR A 56 9.34 17.58 3.45
C THR A 56 9.48 16.64 4.64
N ILE A 57 8.56 15.70 4.81
CA ILE A 57 8.66 14.65 5.83
C ILE A 57 9.88 13.77 5.55
N LEU A 58 10.04 13.30 4.32
CA LEU A 58 11.15 12.44 3.93
C LEU A 58 12.51 13.12 4.11
N GLU A 59 12.62 14.42 3.84
CA GLU A 59 13.84 15.18 4.13
C GLU A 59 14.20 15.16 5.62
N ARG A 60 13.22 15.40 6.49
CA ARG A 60 13.46 15.41 7.94
C ARG A 60 13.81 14.02 8.45
N LEU A 61 13.04 13.01 8.08
CA LEU A 61 13.27 11.64 8.52
C LEU A 61 14.59 11.08 7.98
N SER A 62 14.98 11.43 6.75
CA SER A 62 16.29 11.06 6.20
C SER A 62 17.44 11.66 7.00
N VAL A 63 17.34 12.93 7.40
CA VAL A 63 18.33 13.58 8.26
C VAL A 63 18.35 12.97 9.67
N GLU A 64 17.19 12.69 10.26
CA GLU A 64 17.08 12.15 11.62
C GLU A 64 17.58 10.70 11.71
N SER A 65 17.25 9.86 10.72
CA SER A 65 17.62 8.44 10.70
C SER A 65 18.98 8.17 10.05
N GLY A 66 19.52 9.12 9.28
CA GLY A 66 20.68 8.90 8.42
C GLY A 66 20.41 7.96 7.25
N LYS A 67 19.15 7.57 7.00
CA LYS A 67 18.79 6.66 5.91
C LYS A 67 18.57 7.42 4.60
N THR A 68 18.95 6.78 3.50
CA THR A 68 18.65 7.25 2.13
C THR A 68 17.22 6.87 1.74
N VAL A 69 16.53 7.72 0.99
CA VAL A 69 15.18 7.42 0.49
C VAL A 69 15.27 6.53 -0.75
N TYR A 70 14.61 5.37 -0.73
CA TYR A 70 14.47 4.45 -1.85
C TYR A 70 12.99 4.16 -2.16
N PHE A 71 12.75 3.47 -3.28
CA PHE A 71 11.43 3.07 -3.74
C PHE A 71 11.35 1.56 -3.93
N ASP A 72 10.56 0.90 -3.09
CA ASP A 72 10.08 -0.47 -3.26
C ASP A 72 8.69 -0.61 -2.60
N GLU A 73 8.16 -1.83 -2.54
CA GLU A 73 6.81 -2.10 -2.01
C GLU A 73 6.68 -1.85 -0.50
N GLU A 74 7.79 -1.95 0.25
CA GLU A 74 7.83 -1.87 1.72
C GLU A 74 8.27 -0.48 2.21
N ALA A 75 8.94 0.31 1.39
CA ALA A 75 9.54 1.60 1.73
C ALA A 75 8.55 2.55 2.43
N ALA A 76 7.29 2.61 1.98
CA ALA A 76 6.27 3.44 2.62
C ALA A 76 5.99 3.00 4.07
N ALA A 77 5.91 1.70 4.32
CA ALA A 77 5.69 1.16 5.67
C ALA A 77 6.91 1.41 6.56
N GLU A 78 8.12 1.20 6.02
CA GLU A 78 9.36 1.46 6.74
C GLU A 78 9.49 2.92 7.18
N TRP A 79 9.19 3.88 6.29
CA TRP A 79 9.20 5.30 6.66
C TRP A 79 8.14 5.64 7.71
N PHE A 80 7.00 4.95 7.70
CA PHE A 80 5.98 5.11 8.74
C PHE A 80 6.48 4.60 10.10
N GLU A 81 7.18 3.47 10.13
CA GLU A 81 7.75 2.89 11.35
C GLU A 81 8.90 3.75 11.90
N ILE A 82 9.79 4.23 11.03
CA ILE A 82 10.85 5.19 11.41
C ILE A 82 10.24 6.43 12.06
N ASP A 83 9.16 6.96 11.49
CA ASP A 83 8.48 8.14 12.03
C ASP A 83 7.77 7.88 13.37
N GLU A 84 7.19 6.69 13.56
CA GLU A 84 6.53 6.28 14.81
C GLU A 84 7.50 6.26 16.00
N GLU A 85 8.75 5.86 15.75
CA GLU A 85 9.85 5.82 16.71
C GLU A 85 10.58 7.17 16.88
N ALA A 86 10.38 8.10 15.95
CA ALA A 86 11.04 9.41 15.93
C ALA A 86 10.05 10.56 16.19
N SER A 87 9.89 11.44 15.20
CA SER A 87 9.25 12.75 15.35
C SER A 87 7.74 12.74 15.10
N ARG A 88 7.15 11.61 14.68
CA ARG A 88 5.71 11.46 14.38
C ARG A 88 5.16 12.54 13.43
N LEU A 89 5.96 12.94 12.44
CA LEU A 89 5.65 13.94 11.42
C LEU A 89 4.54 13.49 10.48
N ILE A 90 4.46 12.19 10.16
CA ILE A 90 3.46 11.62 9.27
C ILE A 90 2.05 11.77 9.87
N PRO A 91 1.74 11.25 11.07
CA PRO A 91 0.43 11.45 11.68
C PRO A 91 0.17 12.91 12.06
N ALA A 92 1.19 13.68 12.46
CA ALA A 92 1.03 15.11 12.72
C ALA A 92 0.62 15.92 11.46
N SER A 93 0.96 15.42 10.27
CA SER A 93 0.53 16.00 8.99
C SER A 93 -0.84 15.49 8.52
N GLY A 94 -1.53 14.70 9.34
CA GLY A 94 -2.87 14.17 9.06
C GLY A 94 -2.90 12.87 8.26
N PHE A 95 -1.74 12.23 8.03
CA PHE A 95 -1.71 10.94 7.34
C PHE A 95 -1.95 9.78 8.31
N THR A 96 -2.86 8.89 7.94
CA THR A 96 -2.90 7.51 8.45
C THR A 96 -1.89 6.64 7.70
N ARG A 97 -1.57 5.44 8.21
CA ARG A 97 -0.68 4.48 7.54
C ARG A 97 -1.10 4.20 6.08
N THR A 98 -2.40 3.98 5.84
CA THR A 98 -2.93 3.75 4.49
C THR A 98 -2.77 4.98 3.60
N SER A 99 -3.20 6.15 4.07
CA SER A 99 -3.10 7.38 3.26
C SER A 99 -1.66 7.85 3.04
N TRP A 100 -0.75 7.52 3.96
CA TRP A 100 0.69 7.73 3.81
C TRP A 100 1.23 6.86 2.68
N LYS A 101 0.91 5.55 2.68
CA LYS A 101 1.33 4.66 1.60
C LYS A 101 0.86 5.17 0.24
N ASP A 102 -0.41 5.53 0.12
CA ASP A 102 -0.94 6.05 -1.13
C ASP A 102 -0.22 7.34 -1.57
N ALA A 103 -0.03 8.29 -0.64
CA ALA A 103 0.64 9.55 -0.95
C ALA A 103 2.12 9.34 -1.30
N PHE A 104 2.81 8.44 -0.60
CA PHE A 104 4.19 8.06 -0.87
C PHE A 104 4.32 7.41 -2.25
N ASP A 105 3.52 6.38 -2.54
CA ASP A 105 3.56 5.66 -3.82
C ASP A 105 3.29 6.59 -5.00
N GLN A 106 2.31 7.50 -4.86
CA GLN A 106 1.99 8.50 -5.89
C GLN A 106 3.13 9.53 -6.05
N THR A 107 3.73 9.99 -4.95
CA THR A 107 4.87 10.91 -4.96
C THR A 107 6.07 10.28 -5.66
N MET A 108 6.40 9.03 -5.34
CA MET A 108 7.52 8.31 -5.95
C MET A 108 7.26 8.00 -7.42
N ALA A 109 6.04 7.59 -7.79
CA ALA A 109 5.67 7.39 -9.18
C ALA A 109 5.75 8.70 -9.99
N GLY A 110 5.23 9.81 -9.45
CA GLY A 110 5.33 11.13 -10.07
C GLY A 110 6.77 11.63 -10.22
N PHE A 111 7.62 11.36 -9.22
CA PHE A 111 9.05 11.62 -9.30
C PHE A 111 9.70 10.84 -10.44
N ILE A 112 9.48 9.52 -10.51
CA ILE A 112 10.02 8.66 -11.57
C ILE A 112 9.52 9.11 -12.95
N ALA A 113 8.24 9.50 -13.06
CA ALA A 113 7.65 10.05 -14.29
C ALA A 113 8.24 11.40 -14.72
N ALA A 114 8.77 12.18 -13.78
CA ALA A 114 9.39 13.46 -14.06
C ALA A 114 10.86 13.37 -14.48
N ILE A 115 11.53 12.23 -14.26
CA ILE A 115 12.93 12.02 -14.62
C ILE A 115 13.04 11.70 -16.13
N PRO A 116 13.88 12.42 -16.90
CA PRO A 116 14.19 12.07 -18.28
C PRO A 116 14.79 10.67 -18.40
N PRO A 117 14.48 9.88 -19.46
CA PRO A 117 14.97 8.51 -19.60
C PRO A 117 16.49 8.35 -19.45
N VAL A 118 17.28 9.25 -20.06
CA VAL A 118 18.75 9.25 -19.96
C VAL A 118 19.24 9.46 -18.53
N GLU A 119 18.53 10.29 -17.76
CA GLU A 119 18.88 10.53 -16.37
C GLU A 119 18.49 9.33 -15.48
N LEU A 120 17.38 8.65 -15.80
CA LEU A 120 16.99 7.43 -15.10
C LEU A 120 18.03 6.32 -15.30
N GLU A 121 18.54 6.15 -16.52
CA GLU A 121 19.63 5.21 -16.81
C GLU A 121 20.90 5.54 -15.99
N THR A 122 21.22 6.82 -15.88
CA THR A 122 22.35 7.29 -15.06
C THR A 122 22.16 6.94 -13.59
N MET A 123 20.95 7.15 -13.04
CA MET A 123 20.63 6.80 -11.66
C MET A 123 20.72 5.29 -11.41
N ILE A 124 20.26 4.45 -12.35
CA ILE A 124 20.38 2.99 -12.27
C ILE A 124 21.85 2.58 -12.26
N ASP A 125 22.67 3.16 -13.14
CA ASP A 125 24.09 2.85 -13.23
C ASP A 125 24.86 3.29 -11.97
N GLU A 126 24.50 4.44 -11.38
CA GLU A 126 25.04 4.89 -10.10
C GLU A 126 24.67 3.94 -8.97
N PHE A 127 23.39 3.55 -8.87
CA PHE A 127 22.92 2.60 -7.86
C PHE A 127 23.66 1.26 -7.97
N ALA A 128 23.77 0.71 -9.17
CA ALA A 128 24.49 -0.54 -9.42
C ALA A 128 25.97 -0.43 -9.04
N THR A 129 26.58 0.73 -9.26
CA THR A 129 27.96 1.00 -8.88
C THR A 129 28.13 1.01 -7.37
N ARG A 130 27.25 1.74 -6.64
CA ARG A 130 27.26 1.80 -5.17
C ARG A 130 27.01 0.43 -4.54
N LEU A 131 26.02 -0.32 -5.05
CA LEU A 131 25.75 -1.69 -4.61
C LEU A 131 26.99 -2.58 -4.82
N GLY A 132 27.61 -2.47 -5.99
CA GLY A 132 28.83 -3.21 -6.31
C GLY A 132 30.01 -2.87 -5.40
N GLU A 133 30.14 -1.62 -4.97
CA GLU A 133 31.18 -1.19 -4.03
C GLU A 133 30.89 -1.68 -2.61
N ALA A 134 29.66 -1.48 -2.12
CA ALA A 134 29.23 -1.92 -0.79
C ALA A 134 29.37 -3.44 -0.60
N ALA A 135 28.99 -4.22 -1.62
CA ALA A 135 29.07 -5.68 -1.60
C ALA A 135 30.44 -6.23 -2.05
N LYS A 136 31.44 -5.36 -2.33
CA LYS A 136 32.77 -5.74 -2.85
C LYS A 136 32.69 -6.68 -4.07
N MET A 137 31.72 -6.44 -4.95
CA MET A 137 31.47 -7.25 -6.13
C MET A 137 32.62 -7.17 -7.14
N THR A 138 32.93 -8.29 -7.76
CA THR A 138 33.81 -8.35 -8.94
C THR A 138 33.19 -7.59 -10.13
N THR A 139 34.01 -7.21 -11.11
CA THR A 139 33.54 -6.52 -12.32
C THR A 139 32.42 -7.30 -13.03
N ALA A 140 32.53 -8.63 -13.09
CA ALA A 140 31.50 -9.49 -13.69
C ALA A 140 30.18 -9.45 -12.90
N GLN A 141 30.23 -9.47 -11.57
CA GLN A 141 29.04 -9.36 -10.71
C GLN A 141 28.39 -7.96 -10.81
N LYS A 142 29.18 -6.89 -10.88
CA LYS A 142 28.66 -5.54 -11.11
C LYS A 142 27.94 -5.43 -12.45
N GLN A 143 28.50 -6.05 -13.49
CA GLN A 143 27.88 -6.08 -14.81
C GLN A 143 26.57 -6.88 -14.81
N ALA A 144 26.54 -8.05 -14.16
CA ALA A 144 25.33 -8.84 -14.01
C ALA A 144 24.24 -8.09 -13.19
N ALA A 145 24.61 -7.38 -12.13
CA ALA A 145 23.68 -6.56 -11.35
C ALA A 145 23.10 -5.41 -12.20
N ARG A 146 23.92 -4.74 -13.02
CA ARG A 146 23.45 -3.72 -13.97
C ARG A 146 22.46 -4.28 -14.98
N GLU A 147 22.76 -5.45 -15.55
CA GLU A 147 21.88 -6.12 -16.52
C GLU A 147 20.55 -6.54 -15.88
N MET A 148 20.59 -7.04 -14.63
CA MET A 148 19.39 -7.35 -13.87
C MET A 148 18.55 -6.11 -13.53
N LEU A 149 19.19 -4.99 -13.18
CA LEU A 149 18.51 -3.72 -12.93
C LEU A 149 17.90 -3.12 -14.21
N ARG A 150 18.61 -3.25 -15.34
CA ARG A 150 18.07 -2.87 -16.66
C ARG A 150 16.94 -3.80 -17.11
N ALA A 151 16.97 -5.09 -16.76
CA ALA A 151 15.85 -6.00 -17.00
C ALA A 151 14.60 -5.58 -16.19
N HIS A 152 14.81 -5.05 -14.97
CA HIS A 152 13.75 -4.41 -14.18
C HIS A 152 13.28 -3.06 -14.72
N ALA A 153 13.88 -2.53 -15.79
CA ALA A 153 13.43 -1.28 -16.41
C ALA A 153 11.98 -1.37 -16.92
N GLN A 154 11.46 -2.57 -17.22
CA GLN A 154 10.03 -2.74 -17.53
C GLN A 154 9.13 -2.44 -16.33
N ALA A 155 9.53 -2.84 -15.12
CA ALA A 155 8.79 -2.51 -13.90
C ALA A 155 8.85 -1.00 -13.64
N LEU A 156 10.00 -0.37 -13.88
CA LEU A 156 10.16 1.09 -13.82
C LEU A 156 9.29 1.82 -14.87
N ASP A 157 9.16 1.31 -16.10
CA ASP A 157 8.30 1.94 -17.11
C ASP A 157 6.81 1.87 -16.72
N ASN A 158 6.38 0.77 -16.09
CA ASN A 158 5.03 0.67 -15.53
C ASN A 158 4.80 1.68 -14.40
N VAL A 159 5.79 1.88 -13.52
CA VAL A 159 5.73 2.92 -12.47
C VAL A 159 5.68 4.31 -13.11
N ARG A 160 6.51 4.56 -14.12
CA ARG A 160 6.58 5.82 -14.86
C ARG A 160 5.24 6.16 -15.50
N LYS A 161 4.63 5.21 -16.23
CA LYS A 161 3.30 5.35 -16.85
C LYS A 161 2.21 5.67 -15.82
N ARG A 162 2.15 4.91 -14.71
CA ARG A 162 1.20 5.20 -13.63
C ARG A 162 1.43 6.56 -12.98
N GLY A 163 2.69 7.01 -12.96
CA GLY A 163 3.12 8.28 -12.40
C GLY A 163 2.90 9.50 -13.29
N GLU A 164 2.59 9.34 -14.58
CA GLU A 164 2.40 10.46 -15.51
C GLU A 164 1.35 11.46 -15.02
N GLN A 165 0.26 10.95 -14.44
CA GLN A 165 -0.81 11.78 -13.84
C GLN A 165 -0.37 12.60 -12.63
N TYR A 166 0.75 12.24 -11.98
CA TYR A 166 1.30 12.92 -10.80
C TYR A 166 2.55 13.75 -11.12
N ARG A 167 3.03 13.70 -12.36
CA ARG A 167 4.27 14.34 -12.80
C ARG A 167 4.27 15.84 -12.47
N ASP A 168 3.20 16.54 -12.84
CA ASP A 168 3.13 17.99 -12.69
C ASP A 168 3.13 18.43 -11.22
N ALA A 169 2.46 17.67 -10.35
CA ALA A 169 2.50 17.90 -8.91
C ALA A 169 3.91 17.72 -8.33
N MET A 170 4.74 16.87 -8.95
CA MET A 170 6.10 16.57 -8.50
C MET A 170 7.19 17.46 -9.09
N LEU A 171 6.95 18.13 -10.23
CA LEU A 171 7.95 18.98 -10.89
C LEU A 171 8.67 19.97 -9.94
N PRO A 172 7.99 20.67 -9.01
CA PRO A 172 8.65 21.59 -8.08
C PRO A 172 9.59 20.91 -7.08
N TYR A 173 9.47 19.60 -6.89
CA TYR A 173 10.15 18.84 -5.85
C TYR A 173 11.20 17.86 -6.38
N VAL A 174 11.31 17.67 -7.69
CA VAL A 174 12.25 16.73 -8.32
C VAL A 174 13.69 16.94 -7.84
N ALA A 175 14.15 18.18 -7.76
CA ALA A 175 15.53 18.48 -7.32
C ALA A 175 15.78 18.10 -5.85
N ARG A 176 14.75 18.21 -4.99
CA ARG A 176 14.83 17.81 -3.58
C ARG A 176 14.87 16.28 -3.47
N MET A 177 13.97 15.60 -4.19
CA MET A 177 13.94 14.13 -4.23
C MET A 177 15.23 13.50 -4.76
N LYS A 178 15.84 14.08 -5.82
CA LYS A 178 17.15 13.62 -6.33
C LYS A 178 18.26 13.67 -5.28
N LYS A 179 18.24 14.67 -4.40
CA LYS A 179 19.21 14.76 -3.31
C LYS A 179 18.98 13.67 -2.28
N LEU A 180 17.72 13.35 -1.95
CA LEU A 180 17.36 12.31 -0.99
C LEU A 180 17.69 10.90 -1.47
N SER A 181 17.55 10.63 -2.77
CA SER A 181 17.94 9.34 -3.36
C SER A 181 19.47 9.19 -3.53
N ASN A 182 20.21 10.29 -3.38
CA ASN A 182 21.66 10.34 -3.52
C ASN A 182 22.40 10.68 -2.23
N ALA A 183 21.68 10.77 -1.10
CA ALA A 183 22.28 10.99 0.20
C ALA A 183 23.24 9.84 0.54
N LYS A 184 24.36 10.17 1.21
CA LYS A 184 25.42 9.24 1.61
C LYS A 184 25.28 8.89 3.08
#